data_AF-A0A7V3NNH3-F1
#
_entry.id   AF-A0A7V3NNH3-F1
#
_cell.length_a   1.000
_cell.length_b   1.000
_cell.length_c   1.000
_cell.angle_alpha   90.00
_cell.angle_beta   90.00
_cell.angle_gamma   90.00
#
_symmetry.space_group_name_H-M   'P 1'
#
loop_
_entity.id
_entity.type
_entity.pdbx_description
1 polymer ?
#
loop_
_entity_poly.entity_id
_entity_poly.type
_entity_poly.pdbx_seq_one_letter_code
_entity_poly.pdbx_strand_id
1 'polypeptide(L)' 'MKLNGDPDGIAELKEMMKTRIEYLKYLVTEAKTNFDNAARFKSKDGSIKYKLVFKPQTGEFEVEKDV' A
#
# COMPACT_ATOMS: atom_id res chain seq x y z
N MET A 1 9.86 -5.84 -3.81
CA MET A 1 8.93 -5.89 -2.66
C MET A 1 8.07 -7.12 -2.81
N LYS A 2 7.91 -7.91 -1.75
CA LYS A 2 6.80 -8.87 -1.67
C LYS A 2 5.57 -8.10 -1.20
N LEU A 3 4.50 -8.18 -1.99
CA LEU A 3 3.19 -7.62 -1.69
C LEU A 3 2.26 -8.80 -1.48
N ASN A 4 1.77 -8.96 -0.26
CA ASN A 4 0.81 -9.99 0.13
C ASN A 4 -0.54 -9.32 0.46
N GLY A 5 -1.62 -10.09 0.58
CA GLY A 5 -2.93 -9.57 0.95
C GLY A 5 -3.94 -9.51 -0.21
N ASP A 6 -4.82 -8.50 -0.18
CA ASP A 6 -5.98 -8.41 -1.07
C ASP A 6 -5.57 -8.26 -2.55
N PRO A 7 -6.05 -9.15 -3.44
CA PRO A 7 -5.64 -9.17 -4.83
C PRO A 7 -6.06 -7.90 -5.61
N ASP A 8 -7.19 -7.27 -5.27
CA ASP A 8 -7.63 -6.02 -5.90
C ASP A 8 -6.71 -4.86 -5.46
N GLY A 9 -6.40 -4.77 -4.16
CA GLY A 9 -5.47 -3.77 -3.65
C GLY A 9 -4.07 -3.90 -4.24
N ILE A 10 -3.58 -5.14 -4.44
CA ILE A 10 -2.30 -5.40 -5.11
C ILE A 10 -2.35 -4.98 -6.58
N ALA A 11 -3.45 -5.24 -7.29
CA ALA A 11 -3.63 -4.80 -8.67
C ALA A 11 -3.59 -3.26 -8.78
N GLU A 12 -4.24 -2.56 -7.87
CA GLU A 12 -4.23 -1.10 -7.78
C GLU A 12 -2.83 -0.55 -7.46
N LEU A 13 -2.08 -1.20 -6.56
CA LEU A 13 -0.69 -0.83 -6.30
C LEU A 13 0.20 -1.03 -7.53
N LYS A 14 -0.02 -2.09 -8.31
CA LYS A 14 0.69 -2.30 -9.59
C LYS A 14 0.32 -1.24 -10.62
N GLU A 15 -0.93 -0.78 -10.68
CA GLU A 15 -1.34 0.36 -11.50
C GLU A 15 -0.65 1.66 -11.02
N MET A 16 -0.58 1.91 -9.71
CA MET A 16 0.14 3.05 -9.13
C MET A 16 1.64 2.99 -9.39
N MET A 17 2.26 1.81 -9.39
CA MET A 17 3.67 1.67 -9.77
C MET A 17 3.96 2.23 -11.16
N LYS A 18 3.02 2.09 -12.10
CA LYS A 18 3.17 2.56 -13.49
C LYS A 18 2.82 4.03 -13.66
N THR A 19 1.82 4.51 -12.93
CA THR A 19 1.23 5.84 -13.17
C THR A 19 1.66 6.90 -12.14
N ARG A 20 2.03 6.47 -10.93
CA ARG A 20 2.26 7.33 -9.75
C ARG A 20 3.37 6.78 -8.85
N ILE A 21 4.53 6.49 -9.45
CA ILE A 21 5.66 5.87 -8.74
C ILE A 21 6.18 6.70 -7.55
N GLU A 22 6.15 8.04 -7.66
CA GLU A 22 6.54 8.94 -6.57
C GLU A 22 5.58 8.86 -5.38
N TYR A 23 4.28 8.79 -5.66
CA TYR A 23 3.27 8.60 -4.63
C TYR A 23 3.41 7.24 -3.94
N LEU A 24 3.73 6.19 -4.69
CA LEU A 24 4.02 4.89 -4.08
C LEU A 24 5.25 4.94 -3.16
N LYS A 25 6.33 5.63 -3.57
CA LYS A 25 7.51 5.82 -2.70
C LYS A 25 7.14 6.57 -1.42
N TYR A 26 6.28 7.58 -1.53
CA TYR A 26 5.73 8.28 -0.36
C TYR A 26 4.98 7.31 0.57
N LEU A 27 4.03 6.52 0.04
CA LEU A 27 3.25 5.56 0.84
C LEU A 27 4.15 4.53 1.54
N VAL A 28 5.13 4.00 0.81
CA VAL A 28 6.11 3.05 1.37
C VAL A 28 6.92 3.70 2.49
N THR A 29 7.34 4.95 2.31
CA THR A 29 8.13 5.67 3.32
C THR A 29 7.29 5.95 4.54
N GLU A 30 6.08 6.47 4.35
CA GLU A 30 5.10 6.73 5.40
C GLU A 30 4.83 5.46 6.23
N ALA A 31 4.52 4.35 5.56
CA ALA A 31 4.28 3.05 6.20
C ALA A 31 5.49 2.50 6.97
N LYS A 32 6.72 2.94 6.66
CA LYS A 32 7.91 2.56 7.43
C LYS A 32 8.21 3.49 8.59
N THR A 33 7.82 4.75 8.49
CA THR A 33 8.19 5.79 9.45
C THR A 33 7.12 6.06 10.50
N ASN A 34 5.86 5.73 10.22
CA ASN A 34 4.77 5.98 11.15
C ASN A 34 4.62 4.85 12.18
N PHE A 35 3.99 5.18 13.32
CA PHE A 35 3.82 4.23 14.42
C PHE A 35 2.89 3.06 14.07
N ASP A 36 1.91 3.30 13.19
CA ASP A 36 1.00 2.27 12.68
C ASP A 36 1.67 1.27 11.73
N ASN A 37 2.90 1.54 11.30
CA ASN A 37 3.58 0.84 10.22
C ASN A 37 2.68 0.64 9.01
N ALA A 38 1.86 1.63 8.65
CA ALA A 38 0.87 1.46 7.60
C ALA A 38 0.49 2.77 6.92
N ALA A 39 0.36 2.76 5.59
CA ALA A 39 -0.09 3.91 4.81
C ALA A 39 -1.46 3.64 4.19
N ARG A 40 -2.35 4.64 4.20
CA ARG A 40 -3.67 4.52 3.56
C ARG A 40 -3.61 5.11 2.17
N PHE A 41 -4.21 4.41 1.21
CA PHE A 41 -4.34 4.88 -0.17
C PHE A 41 -5.73 4.54 -0.70
N LYS A 42 -6.13 5.21 -1.78
CA LYS A 42 -7.41 4.96 -2.44
C LYS A 42 -7.18 4.25 -3.76
N SER A 43 -8.16 3.48 -4.20
CA SER A 43 -8.22 3.02 -5.58
C SER A 43 -8.19 4.21 -6.54
N LYS A 44 -7.80 3.95 -7.78
CA LYS A 44 -7.83 4.91 -8.89
C LYS A 44 -9.20 5.54 -9.07
N ASP A 45 -10.24 4.74 -8.86
CA ASP A 45 -11.65 5.15 -8.92
C ASP A 45 -12.10 5.92 -7.66
N GLY A 46 -11.30 5.92 -6.59
CA GLY A 46 -11.62 6.59 -5.32
C GLY A 46 -12.64 5.86 -4.46
N SER A 47 -13.29 4.82 -5.01
CA SER A 47 -14.37 4.05 -4.40
C SER A 47 -13.94 3.14 -3.25
N ILE A 48 -12.69 2.65 -3.26
CA ILE A 48 -12.19 1.71 -2.25
C ILE A 48 -10.98 2.33 -1.58
N LYS A 49 -10.95 2.30 -0.24
CA LYS A 49 -9.75 2.62 0.54
C LYS A 49 -9.01 1.33 0.84
N TYR A 50 -7.69 1.41 0.73
CA TYR A 50 -6.77 0.35 1.03
C TYR A 50 -5.76 0.83 2.06
N LYS A 51 -5.18 -0.12 2.77
CA LYS A 51 -4.13 0.08 3.75
C LYS A 51 -2.94 -0.79 3.33
N LEU A 52 -1.80 -0.14 3.13
CA LEU A 52 -0.51 -0.77 2.91
C LEU A 52 0.18 -0.91 4.26
N VAL A 53 0.18 -2.10 4.84
CA VAL A 53 0.83 -2.41 6.11
C VAL A 53 2.24 -2.92 5.87
N PHE A 54 3.21 -2.31 6.53
CA PHE A 54 4.59 -2.76 6.58
C PHE A 54 4.80 -3.68 7.78
N LYS A 55 5.35 -4.87 7.55
CA LYS A 55 5.75 -5.80 8.62
C LYS A 55 7.24 -5.61 8.91
N PRO A 56 7.64 -4.82 9.92
CA PRO A 56 9.05 -4.55 10.20
C PRO A 56 9.86 -5.80 10.56
N GLN A 57 9.19 -6.83 11.09
CA GLN A 57 9.81 -8.12 11.44
C GLN A 57 10.28 -8.92 10.22
N THR A 58 9.56 -8.86 9.10
CA THR A 58 9.88 -9.62 7.88
C THR A 58 10.34 -8.75 6.71
N GLY A 59 10.15 -7.42 6.82
CA GLY A 59 10.40 -6.48 5.73
C GLY A 59 9.37 -6.56 4.60
N GLU A 60 8.24 -7.23 4.82
CA GLU A 60 7.20 -7.43 3.82
C GLU A 60 6.12 -6.36 3.89
N PHE A 61 5.39 -6.21 2.79
CA PHE A 61 4.25 -5.32 2.69
C PHE A 61 2.98 -6.14 2.47
N GLU A 62 1.94 -5.82 3.21
CA GLU A 62 0.63 -6.42 3.14
C GLU A 62 -0.40 -5.37 2.75
N VAL A 63 -1.35 -5.74 1.91
CA VAL A 63 -2.39 -4.85 1.41
C VAL A 63 -3.72 -5.32 1.93
N GLU A 64 -4.41 -4.44 2.65
CA GLU A 64 -5.71 -4.70 3.25
C GLU A 64 -6.74 -3.71 2.72
N LYS A 65 -8.00 -4.12 2.63
CA LYS A 65 -9.11 -3.19 2.38
C LYS A 65 -9.43 -2.46 3.68
N ASP A 66 -9.43 -1.12 3.63
CA ASP A 66 -9.80 -0.24 4.74
C ASP A 66 -11.30 0.07 4.55
N VAL A 67 -12.15 -0.78 5.15
CA VAL A 67 -13.63 -0.74 5.01
C VAL A 67 -14.22 0.43 5.78
#